data_AF-A0A9X1S263-F1
#
_entry.id   AF-A0A9X1S263-F1
#
_cell.length_a   1.000
_cell.length_b   1.000
_cell.length_c   1.000
_cell.angle_alpha   90.00
_cell.angle_beta   90.00
_cell.angle_gamma   90.00
#
_symmetry.space_group_name_H-M   'P 1'
#
loop_
_entity.id
_entity.type
_entity.pdbx_description
1 polymer ?
#
loop_
_entity_poly.entity_id
_entity_poly.type
_entity_poly.pdbx_seq_one_letter_code
_entity_poly.pdbx_strand_id
1 'polypeptide(L)'
;MTILSAADDGKLRAVLDSLGYDLEPSILIGGWATNARVGGEISHDIDLIITDQNLRQKLPQRLTEYSENQLHSGGRKARGNADGVHVDAYFPYESKLGSKLLLDVGVLTRFIDPDLKVEGWLMLTLDAHIATKIAALIDRQATEKGRKDARELVALIDTGADAARVAEVLLASTGGPKSDVPGYVKTMFELLPKLAALNQRDRRRYAALAREWIEEAELQLRASSNAKREPSL
;
A
#
# COMPACT_ATOMS: atom_id res chain seq x y z
N MET A 1 -8.13 -15.95 -15.55
CA MET A 1 -6.78 -15.36 -15.60
C MET A 1 -6.58 -14.94 -17.04
N THR A 2 -6.72 -13.65 -17.33
CA THR A 2 -6.52 -13.11 -18.68
C THR A 2 -5.13 -12.52 -18.69
N ILE A 3 -4.21 -13.16 -19.40
CA ILE A 3 -2.91 -12.58 -19.71
C ILE A 3 -3.21 -11.42 -20.67
N LEU A 4 -2.92 -10.19 -20.27
CA LEU A 4 -3.09 -9.02 -21.13
C LEU A 4 -2.20 -9.19 -22.38
N SER A 5 -2.71 -8.74 -23.53
CA SER A 5 -1.87 -8.69 -24.71
C SER A 5 -0.83 -7.56 -24.56
N ALA A 6 0.32 -7.67 -25.21
CA ALA A 6 1.34 -6.61 -25.18
C ALA A 6 0.82 -5.23 -25.65
N ALA A 7 -0.24 -5.21 -26.46
CA ALA A 7 -0.91 -3.98 -26.89
C ALA A 7 -1.75 -3.35 -25.75
N ASP A 8 -2.40 -4.17 -24.93
CA ASP A 8 -3.18 -3.69 -23.78
C ASP A 8 -2.26 -3.12 -22.69
N ASP A 9 -1.10 -3.74 -22.47
CA ASP A 9 -0.07 -3.25 -21.55
C ASP A 9 0.46 -1.86 -21.98
N GLY A 10 0.69 -1.67 -23.28
CA GLY A 10 1.12 -0.38 -23.83
C GLY A 10 0.09 0.73 -23.63
N LYS A 11 -1.20 0.42 -23.83
CA LYS A 11 -2.29 1.37 -23.56
C LYS A 11 -2.35 1.74 -22.07
N LEU A 12 -2.27 0.74 -21.20
CA LEU A 12 -2.33 0.93 -19.76
C LEU A 12 -1.19 1.81 -19.23
N ARG A 13 0.03 1.61 -19.73
CA ARG A 13 1.18 2.48 -19.41
C ARG A 13 0.98 3.91 -19.89
N ALA A 14 0.50 4.10 -21.12
CA ALA A 14 0.24 5.44 -21.65
C ALA A 14 -0.80 6.22 -20.80
N VAL A 15 -1.82 5.52 -20.27
CA VAL A 15 -2.80 6.13 -19.36
C VAL A 15 -2.17 6.47 -18.02
N LEU A 16 -1.34 5.60 -17.45
CA LEU A 16 -0.61 5.87 -16.22
C LEU A 16 0.29 7.10 -16.35
N ASP A 17 1.03 7.22 -17.46
CA ASP A 17 1.95 8.32 -17.72
C ASP A 17 1.19 9.63 -17.92
N SER A 18 0.09 9.61 -18.71
CA SER A 18 -0.77 10.78 -18.89
C SER A 18 -1.37 11.25 -17.57
N LEU A 19 -1.86 10.34 -16.73
CA LEU A 19 -2.39 10.69 -15.41
C LEU A 19 -1.30 11.24 -14.50
N GLY A 20 -0.08 10.68 -14.57
CA GLY A 20 1.07 11.15 -13.80
C GLY A 20 1.38 12.60 -14.11
N TYR A 21 1.39 12.97 -15.40
CA TYR A 21 1.57 14.35 -15.83
C TYR A 21 0.44 15.28 -15.36
N ASP A 22 -0.82 14.86 -15.50
CA ASP A 22 -1.97 15.71 -15.15
C ASP A 22 -2.08 15.96 -13.64
N LEU A 23 -1.67 14.95 -12.85
CA LEU A 23 -1.84 14.89 -11.39
C LEU A 23 -0.52 15.04 -10.62
N GLU A 24 0.57 15.47 -11.24
CA GLU A 24 1.84 15.70 -10.55
C GLU A 24 1.73 16.91 -9.59
N PRO A 25 2.23 16.80 -8.33
CA PRO A 25 2.75 15.59 -7.69
C PRO A 25 1.64 14.74 -7.06
N SER A 26 1.46 13.49 -7.47
CA SER A 26 0.63 12.51 -6.75
C SER A 26 1.45 11.27 -6.43
N ILE A 27 1.05 10.53 -5.39
CA ILE A 27 1.77 9.32 -4.97
C ILE A 27 1.09 8.10 -5.58
N LEU A 28 1.83 7.33 -6.37
CA LEU A 28 1.36 6.06 -6.92
C LEU A 28 1.43 4.97 -5.86
N ILE A 29 0.36 4.20 -5.71
CA ILE A 29 0.28 3.06 -4.78
C ILE A 29 -0.26 1.81 -5.49
N GLY A 30 -0.59 0.76 -4.74
CA GLY A 30 -1.30 -0.39 -5.28
C GLY A 30 -0.48 -1.26 -6.23
N GLY A 31 -1.14 -1.83 -7.25
CA GLY A 31 -0.50 -2.79 -8.16
C GLY A 31 0.54 -2.15 -9.07
N TRP A 32 0.30 -0.94 -9.57
CA TRP A 32 1.25 -0.21 -10.41
C TRP A 32 2.53 0.16 -9.69
N ALA A 33 2.42 0.66 -8.45
CA ALA A 33 3.61 0.93 -7.64
C ALA A 33 4.43 -0.34 -7.36
N THR A 34 3.77 -1.50 -7.26
CA THR A 34 4.46 -2.79 -7.13
C THR A 34 5.17 -3.18 -8.42
N ASN A 35 4.50 -3.06 -9.56
CA ASN A 35 5.11 -3.33 -10.87
C ASN A 35 6.35 -2.47 -11.11
N ALA A 36 6.30 -1.18 -10.73
CA ALA A 36 7.45 -0.29 -10.85
C ALA A 36 8.64 -0.71 -9.98
N ARG A 37 8.39 -1.29 -8.80
CA ARG A 37 9.46 -1.70 -7.87
C ARG A 37 10.06 -3.07 -8.19
N VAL A 38 9.22 -4.06 -8.48
CA VAL A 38 9.64 -5.47 -8.56
C VAL A 38 9.13 -6.19 -9.80
N GLY A 39 8.49 -5.48 -10.73
CA GLY A 39 7.84 -6.09 -11.89
C GLY A 39 6.60 -6.91 -11.51
N GLY A 40 6.27 -7.91 -12.32
CA GLY A 40 5.12 -8.78 -12.10
C GLY A 40 3.84 -8.33 -12.80
N GLU A 41 2.70 -8.88 -12.38
CA GLU A 41 1.40 -8.69 -13.05
C GLU A 41 0.91 -7.23 -12.96
N ILE A 42 0.69 -6.61 -14.13
CA ILE A 42 0.14 -5.26 -14.25
C ILE A 42 -1.31 -5.25 -13.75
N SER A 43 -1.65 -4.22 -12.96
CA SER A 43 -3.02 -3.98 -12.48
C SER A 43 -3.87 -3.31 -13.55
N HIS A 44 -5.15 -3.68 -13.64
CA HIS A 44 -6.11 -2.95 -14.48
C HIS A 44 -6.62 -1.67 -13.80
N ASP A 45 -6.45 -1.56 -12.48
CA ASP A 45 -6.84 -0.40 -11.70
C ASP A 45 -5.59 0.41 -11.34
N ILE A 46 -5.69 1.75 -11.37
CA ILE A 46 -4.67 2.69 -10.89
C ILE A 46 -5.12 3.23 -9.53
N ASP A 47 -4.30 2.99 -8.52
CA ASP A 47 -4.51 3.47 -7.16
C ASP A 47 -3.50 4.60 -6.86
N LEU A 48 -3.97 5.76 -6.36
CA LEU A 48 -3.11 6.89 -6.05
C LEU A 48 -3.53 7.64 -4.79
N ILE A 49 -2.58 8.37 -4.19
CA ILE A 49 -2.84 9.38 -3.15
C ILE A 49 -2.62 10.75 -3.75
N ILE A 50 -3.63 11.62 -3.63
CA ILE A 50 -3.57 13.02 -4.05
C ILE A 50 -2.88 13.84 -2.98
N THR A 51 -1.78 14.54 -3.28
CA THR A 51 -1.02 15.24 -2.23
C THR A 51 -1.62 16.57 -1.80
N ASP A 52 -2.45 17.20 -2.63
CA ASP A 52 -3.05 18.50 -2.32
C ASP A 52 -4.45 18.73 -2.93
N GLN A 53 -5.11 19.78 -2.46
CA GLN A 53 -6.49 20.10 -2.83
C GLN A 53 -6.65 20.58 -4.28
N ASN A 54 -5.63 21.20 -4.88
CA ASN A 54 -5.70 21.68 -6.26
C ASN A 54 -5.73 20.49 -7.22
N LEU A 55 -4.96 19.44 -6.94
CA LEU A 55 -4.98 18.20 -7.71
C LEU A 55 -6.33 17.48 -7.60
N ARG A 56 -6.97 17.46 -6.42
CA ARG A 56 -8.32 16.92 -6.28
C ARG A 56 -9.33 17.62 -7.19
N GLN A 57 -9.22 18.93 -7.38
CA GLN A 57 -10.10 19.69 -8.27
C GLN A 57 -9.91 19.34 -9.76
N LYS A 58 -8.78 18.75 -10.14
CA LYS A 58 -8.54 18.25 -11.50
C LYS A 58 -9.22 16.90 -11.75
N LEU A 59 -9.51 16.11 -10.71
CA LEU A 59 -10.06 14.76 -10.88
C LEU A 59 -11.39 14.72 -11.67
N PRO A 60 -12.39 15.59 -11.42
CA PRO A 60 -13.63 15.59 -12.20
C PRO A 60 -13.42 15.97 -13.68
N GLN A 61 -12.33 16.67 -13.99
CA GLN A 61 -11.98 17.06 -15.36
C GLN A 61 -11.26 15.93 -16.09
N ARG A 62 -10.44 15.17 -15.36
CA ARG A 62 -9.63 14.08 -15.93
C ARG A 62 -10.35 12.73 -15.97
N LEU A 63 -11.25 12.49 -15.03
CA LEU A 63 -11.95 11.22 -14.86
C LEU A 63 -13.39 11.30 -15.34
N THR A 64 -13.73 10.41 -16.27
CA THR A 64 -15.12 10.08 -16.57
C THR A 64 -15.74 9.29 -15.41
N GLU A 65 -17.08 9.35 -15.27
CA GLU A 65 -17.80 8.65 -14.19
C GLU A 65 -17.29 9.01 -12.78
N TYR A 66 -16.78 10.24 -12.63
CA TYR A 66 -16.23 10.72 -11.37
C TYR A 66 -17.27 10.66 -10.26
N SER A 67 -16.90 10.06 -9.14
CA SER A 67 -17.68 10.07 -7.91
C SER A 67 -16.78 10.08 -6.69
N GLU A 68 -17.21 10.75 -5.63
CA GLU A 68 -16.60 10.62 -4.31
C GLU A 68 -17.50 9.78 -3.43
N ASN A 69 -16.96 8.66 -2.95
CA ASN A 69 -17.71 7.70 -2.14
C ASN A 69 -17.15 7.63 -0.72
N GLN A 70 -18.04 7.40 0.23
CA GLN A 70 -17.66 7.16 1.60
C GLN A 70 -17.03 5.75 1.72
N LEU A 71 -15.86 5.66 2.35
CA LEU A 71 -15.15 4.41 2.54
C LEU A 71 -15.76 3.61 3.71
N HIS A 72 -15.77 2.27 3.60
CA HIS A 72 -16.15 1.39 4.70
C HIS A 72 -15.21 1.51 5.91
N SER A 73 -13.96 1.91 5.71
CA SER A 73 -12.98 2.25 6.75
C SER A 73 -13.24 3.60 7.44
N GLY A 74 -14.30 4.30 7.03
CA GLY A 74 -14.53 5.71 7.36
C GLY A 74 -13.66 6.61 6.49
N GLY A 75 -14.25 7.71 6.00
CA GLY A 75 -13.55 8.64 5.13
C GLY A 75 -14.12 8.76 3.72
N ARG A 76 -13.41 9.45 2.82
CA ARG A 76 -13.78 9.60 1.39
C ARG A 76 -12.65 9.18 0.48
N LYS A 77 -13.00 8.53 -0.64
CA LYS A 77 -12.13 8.37 -1.82
C LYS A 77 -12.87 8.82 -3.07
N ALA A 78 -12.14 9.26 -4.08
CA ALA A 78 -12.68 9.41 -5.42
C ALA A 78 -12.50 8.11 -6.22
N ARG A 79 -13.44 7.83 -7.12
CA ARG A 79 -13.25 6.87 -8.21
C ARG A 79 -13.66 7.50 -9.53
N GLY A 80 -13.08 6.99 -10.62
CA GLY A 80 -13.57 7.25 -11.97
C GLY A 80 -12.88 6.36 -12.99
N ASN A 81 -13.01 6.75 -14.26
CA ASN A 81 -12.40 6.10 -15.40
C ASN A 81 -11.53 7.09 -16.18
N ALA A 82 -10.28 6.72 -16.43
CA ALA A 82 -9.38 7.41 -17.36
C ALA A 82 -9.16 6.50 -18.57
N ASP A 83 -9.71 6.86 -19.73
CA ASP A 83 -9.47 6.15 -21.00
C ASP A 83 -9.78 4.63 -20.96
N GLY A 84 -10.76 4.26 -20.12
CA GLY A 84 -11.21 2.87 -19.87
C GLY A 84 -10.46 2.15 -18.76
N VAL A 85 -9.62 2.85 -18.00
CA VAL A 85 -8.88 2.34 -16.83
C VAL A 85 -9.52 2.88 -15.57
N HIS A 86 -9.84 1.99 -14.62
CA HIS A 86 -10.38 2.41 -13.34
C HIS A 86 -9.32 3.11 -12.49
N VAL A 87 -9.70 4.22 -11.90
CA VAL A 87 -8.84 5.03 -11.05
C VAL A 87 -9.49 5.16 -9.67
N ASP A 88 -8.76 4.80 -8.63
CA ASP A 88 -9.11 5.01 -7.23
C ASP A 88 -8.14 6.03 -6.61
N ALA A 89 -8.66 7.18 -6.19
CA ALA A 89 -7.88 8.29 -5.64
C ALA A 89 -8.21 8.53 -4.16
N TYR A 90 -7.18 8.45 -3.33
CA TYR A 90 -7.25 8.60 -1.88
C TYR A 90 -6.79 10.00 -1.45
N PHE A 91 -7.42 10.53 -0.42
CA PHE A 91 -7.22 11.90 0.06
C PHE A 91 -6.57 11.92 1.46
N PRO A 92 -5.46 12.63 1.66
CA PRO A 92 -4.86 12.85 2.98
C PRO A 92 -5.89 13.35 4.00
N TYR A 93 -5.79 12.87 5.24
CA TYR A 93 -6.69 13.20 6.36
C TYR A 93 -8.16 12.78 6.21
N GLU A 94 -8.58 12.35 5.02
CA GLU A 94 -9.93 11.87 4.75
C GLU A 94 -9.98 10.40 4.39
N SER A 95 -8.91 9.78 3.90
CA SER A 95 -8.87 8.38 3.50
C SER A 95 -8.10 7.51 4.49
N LYS A 96 -8.56 6.27 4.63
CA LYS A 96 -7.86 5.19 5.34
C LYS A 96 -7.76 3.95 4.46
N LEU A 97 -6.56 3.37 4.38
CA LEU A 97 -6.33 2.13 3.62
C LEU A 97 -6.57 0.91 4.51
N GLY A 98 -7.36 -0.02 3.98
CA GLY A 98 -7.79 -1.22 4.69
C GLY A 98 -8.86 -0.97 5.76
N SER A 99 -9.63 -2.00 6.09
CA SER A 99 -10.74 -1.97 7.05
C SER A 99 -10.32 -2.31 8.48
N LYS A 100 -9.23 -3.06 8.64
CA LYS A 100 -8.69 -3.47 9.96
C LYS A 100 -7.53 -2.58 10.41
N LEU A 101 -6.50 -2.45 9.56
CA LEU A 101 -5.33 -1.61 9.84
C LEU A 101 -5.64 -0.11 9.76
N LEU A 102 -6.62 0.29 8.94
CA LEU A 102 -7.10 1.68 8.85
C LEU A 102 -5.94 2.68 8.64
N LEU A 103 -5.00 2.40 7.74
CA LEU A 103 -3.79 3.19 7.56
C LEU A 103 -4.15 4.61 7.10
N ASP A 104 -3.82 5.61 7.91
CA ASP A 104 -4.07 7.01 7.64
C ASP A 104 -3.22 7.47 6.45
N VAL A 105 -3.90 7.85 5.37
CA VAL A 105 -3.26 8.30 4.13
C VAL A 105 -2.46 9.58 4.34
N GLY A 106 -2.89 10.48 5.23
CA GLY A 106 -2.15 11.70 5.56
C GLY A 106 -0.89 11.45 6.39
N VAL A 107 -0.77 10.30 7.06
CA VAL A 107 0.50 9.86 7.65
C VAL A 107 1.40 9.22 6.59
N LEU A 108 0.83 8.44 5.67
CA LEU A 108 1.59 7.79 4.59
C LEU A 108 2.30 8.81 3.67
N THR A 109 1.75 10.01 3.47
CA THR A 109 2.42 11.07 2.68
C THR A 109 3.75 11.55 3.27
N ARG A 110 4.09 11.19 4.51
CA ARG A 110 5.40 11.48 5.13
C ARG A 110 6.48 10.48 4.74
N PHE A 111 6.09 9.33 4.20
CA PHE A 111 6.97 8.24 3.81
C PHE A 111 7.13 8.19 2.29
N ILE A 112 7.51 9.32 1.69
CA ILE A 112 7.83 9.40 0.26
C ILE A 112 9.29 9.03 0.06
N ASP A 113 9.54 8.17 -0.92
CA ASP A 113 10.88 7.78 -1.35
C ASP A 113 11.52 8.95 -2.12
N PRO A 114 12.58 9.58 -1.59
CA PRO A 114 13.20 10.72 -2.27
C PRO A 114 13.94 10.32 -3.54
N ASP A 115 14.36 9.05 -3.63
CA ASP A 115 15.22 8.53 -4.68
C ASP A 115 14.44 7.77 -5.78
N LEU A 116 13.12 7.61 -5.61
CA LEU A 116 12.27 6.92 -6.58
C LEU A 116 11.08 7.78 -7.01
N LYS A 117 11.09 8.15 -8.29
CA LYS A 117 9.95 8.68 -9.03
C LYS A 117 9.73 7.88 -10.31
N VAL A 118 8.48 7.78 -10.74
CA VAL A 118 8.09 7.04 -11.94
C VAL A 118 7.17 7.94 -12.75
N GLU A 119 7.60 8.46 -13.89
CA GLU A 119 6.73 9.17 -14.85
C GLU A 119 5.80 10.23 -14.20
N GLY A 120 6.36 11.14 -13.39
CA GLY A 120 5.61 12.19 -12.68
C GLY A 120 5.00 11.76 -11.34
N TRP A 121 5.01 10.46 -11.03
CA TRP A 121 4.53 9.93 -9.76
C TRP A 121 5.62 9.95 -8.68
N LEU A 122 5.23 10.44 -7.50
CA LEU A 122 5.92 10.15 -6.26
C LEU A 122 5.66 8.70 -5.86
N MET A 123 6.61 8.10 -5.13
CA MET A 123 6.49 6.74 -4.65
C MET A 123 6.57 6.73 -3.12
N LEU A 124 5.77 5.91 -2.46
CA LEU A 124 5.99 5.61 -1.04
C LEU A 124 7.32 4.88 -0.87
N THR A 125 8.03 5.04 0.24
CA THR A 125 9.18 4.19 0.60
C THR A 125 8.79 2.70 0.52
N LEU A 126 9.77 1.82 0.34
CA LEU A 126 9.52 0.37 0.29
C LEU A 126 8.69 -0.11 1.49
N ASP A 127 9.03 0.36 2.68
CA ASP A 127 8.40 -0.04 3.93
C ASP A 127 6.94 0.44 4.02
N ALA A 128 6.67 1.66 3.58
CA ALA A 128 5.32 2.19 3.54
C ALA A 128 4.47 1.53 2.46
N HIS A 129 5.05 1.21 1.30
CA HIS A 129 4.37 0.43 0.27
C HIS A 129 4.01 -0.97 0.76
N ILE A 130 4.92 -1.65 1.46
CA ILE A 130 4.66 -2.93 2.13
C ILE A 130 3.51 -2.80 3.13
N ALA A 131 3.49 -1.75 3.97
CA ALA A 131 2.39 -1.51 4.90
C ALA A 131 1.03 -1.45 4.17
N THR A 132 0.94 -0.75 3.03
CA THR A 132 -0.30 -0.72 2.23
C THR A 132 -0.73 -2.10 1.74
N LYS A 133 0.23 -2.96 1.38
CA LYS A 133 -0.03 -4.33 0.94
C LYS A 133 -0.42 -5.26 2.08
N ILE A 134 0.12 -5.06 3.28
CA ILE A 134 -0.30 -5.77 4.49
C ILE A 134 -1.77 -5.47 4.78
N ALA A 135 -2.18 -4.19 4.72
CA ALA A 135 -3.57 -3.80 4.92
C ALA A 135 -4.51 -4.46 3.89
N ALA A 136 -4.12 -4.46 2.61
CA ALA A 136 -4.88 -5.10 1.55
C ALA A 136 -5.01 -6.63 1.72
N LEU A 137 -3.91 -7.32 2.07
CA LEU A 137 -3.89 -8.77 2.25
C LEU A 137 -4.83 -9.20 3.38
N ILE A 138 -4.78 -8.50 4.52
CA ILE A 138 -5.57 -8.82 5.73
C ILE A 138 -7.07 -8.70 5.48
N ASP A 139 -7.49 -7.79 4.61
CA ASP A 139 -8.88 -7.62 4.21
C ASP A 139 -9.33 -8.66 3.18
N ARG A 140 -8.43 -9.09 2.30
CA ARG A 140 -8.77 -9.84 1.08
C ARG A 140 -8.27 -11.28 1.06
N GLN A 141 -7.83 -11.81 2.20
CA GLN A 141 -7.14 -13.11 2.35
C GLN A 141 -7.83 -14.32 1.69
N ALA A 142 -9.16 -14.32 1.53
CA ALA A 142 -9.92 -15.42 0.95
C ALA A 142 -10.20 -15.27 -0.56
N THR A 143 -9.58 -14.30 -1.23
CA THR A 143 -9.85 -13.95 -2.62
C THR A 143 -8.64 -14.12 -3.54
N GLU A 144 -8.86 -14.12 -4.85
CA GLU A 144 -7.76 -14.11 -5.83
C GLU A 144 -6.90 -12.84 -5.71
N LYS A 145 -7.52 -11.69 -5.39
CA LYS A 145 -6.77 -10.45 -5.07
C LYS A 145 -5.85 -10.66 -3.85
N GLY A 146 -6.29 -11.40 -2.84
CA GLY A 146 -5.45 -11.75 -1.69
C GLY A 146 -4.25 -12.64 -2.05
N ARG A 147 -4.39 -13.57 -3.00
CA ARG A 147 -3.25 -14.36 -3.52
C ARG A 147 -2.25 -13.49 -4.29
N LYS A 148 -2.75 -12.54 -5.08
CA LYS A 148 -1.91 -11.54 -5.76
C LYS A 148 -1.16 -10.68 -4.74
N ASP A 149 -1.85 -10.10 -3.76
CA ASP A 149 -1.23 -9.30 -2.69
C ASP A 149 -0.15 -10.08 -1.92
N ALA A 150 -0.37 -11.39 -1.67
CA ALA A 150 0.62 -12.24 -1.02
C ALA A 150 1.90 -12.45 -1.86
N ARG A 151 1.75 -12.70 -3.18
CA ARG A 151 2.91 -12.82 -4.10
C ARG A 151 3.68 -11.51 -4.20
N GLU A 152 2.97 -10.39 -4.27
CA GLU A 152 3.55 -9.05 -4.30
C GLU A 152 4.30 -8.72 -3.00
N LEU A 153 3.74 -9.04 -1.84
CA LEU A 153 4.41 -8.89 -0.54
C LEU A 153 5.70 -9.71 -0.47
N VAL A 154 5.67 -10.95 -0.94
CA VAL A 154 6.87 -11.80 -0.98
C VAL A 154 7.95 -11.14 -1.82
N ALA A 155 7.61 -10.69 -3.04
CA ALA A 155 8.55 -10.03 -3.94
C ALA A 155 9.12 -8.73 -3.34
N LEU A 156 8.28 -7.91 -2.70
CA LEU A 156 8.72 -6.67 -2.05
C LEU A 156 9.63 -6.94 -0.85
N ILE A 157 9.27 -7.88 0.03
CA ILE A 157 10.09 -8.26 1.18
C ILE A 157 11.47 -8.73 0.72
N ASP A 158 11.52 -9.48 -0.38
CA ASP A 158 12.76 -10.03 -0.94
C ASP A 158 13.70 -8.99 -1.55
N THR A 159 13.24 -7.75 -1.75
CA THR A 159 14.11 -6.63 -2.17
C THR A 159 14.89 -5.98 -1.03
N GLY A 160 14.73 -6.47 0.21
CA GLY A 160 15.46 -5.96 1.38
C GLY A 160 14.62 -5.07 2.28
N ALA A 161 13.36 -5.45 2.53
CA ALA A 161 12.50 -4.74 3.47
C ALA A 161 13.06 -4.77 4.89
N ASP A 162 12.93 -3.66 5.61
CA ASP A 162 13.43 -3.49 6.97
C ASP A 162 12.27 -3.66 7.97
N ALA A 163 12.40 -4.65 8.88
CA ALA A 163 11.42 -4.95 9.90
C ALA A 163 11.07 -3.73 10.77
N ALA A 164 12.10 -2.95 11.16
CA ALA A 164 11.95 -1.80 12.03
C ALA A 164 11.21 -0.66 11.33
N ARG A 165 11.53 -0.41 10.06
CA ARG A 165 10.86 0.64 9.28
C ARG A 165 9.42 0.27 8.94
N VAL A 166 9.13 -0.98 8.62
CA VAL A 166 7.75 -1.42 8.39
C VAL A 166 6.93 -1.32 9.67
N ALA A 167 7.48 -1.74 10.81
CA ALA A 167 6.83 -1.59 12.11
C ALA A 167 6.57 -0.11 12.45
N GLU A 168 7.54 0.77 12.20
CA GLU A 168 7.41 2.21 12.37
C GLU A 168 6.23 2.76 11.57
N VAL A 169 6.17 2.45 10.26
CA VAL A 169 5.08 2.92 9.39
C VAL A 169 3.72 2.41 9.89
N LEU A 170 3.61 1.12 10.22
CA LEU A 170 2.36 0.53 10.71
C LEU A 170 1.90 1.19 12.03
N LEU A 171 2.81 1.39 12.99
CA LEU A 171 2.50 2.03 14.27
C LEU A 171 2.20 3.52 14.13
N ALA A 172 2.81 4.20 13.17
CA ALA A 172 2.59 5.62 12.90
C ALA A 172 1.24 5.86 12.20
N SER A 173 0.89 5.00 11.23
CA SER A 173 -0.25 5.22 10.34
C SER A 173 -1.51 4.46 10.75
N THR A 174 -1.45 3.43 11.61
CA THR A 174 -2.66 2.70 12.01
C THR A 174 -3.69 3.62 12.68
N GLY A 175 -4.90 3.63 12.13
CA GLY A 175 -6.06 4.29 12.73
C GLY A 175 -6.78 3.42 13.76
N GLY A 176 -6.37 2.14 13.92
CA GLY A 176 -6.87 1.22 14.93
C GLY A 176 -6.01 1.18 16.20
N PRO A 177 -6.30 0.26 17.15
CA PRO A 177 -5.46 0.09 18.34
C PRO A 177 -4.03 -0.30 17.97
N LYS A 178 -3.05 0.48 18.42
CA LYS A 178 -1.62 0.18 18.17
C LYS A 178 -1.17 -1.17 18.73
N SER A 179 -1.84 -1.66 19.77
CA SER A 179 -1.64 -2.99 20.34
C SER A 179 -1.89 -4.13 19.37
N ASP A 180 -2.65 -3.89 18.30
CA ASP A 180 -3.04 -4.92 17.34
C ASP A 180 -2.00 -5.08 16.23
N VAL A 181 -1.07 -4.11 16.08
CA VAL A 181 -0.05 -4.11 15.00
C VAL A 181 0.81 -5.38 14.99
N PRO A 182 1.38 -5.86 16.11
CA PRO A 182 2.10 -7.14 16.12
C PRO A 182 1.22 -8.32 15.66
N GLY A 183 -0.07 -8.30 16.01
CA GLY A 183 -1.04 -9.31 15.57
C GLY A 183 -1.30 -9.27 14.05
N TYR A 184 -1.35 -8.09 13.44
CA TYR A 184 -1.47 -7.94 11.99
C TYR A 184 -0.22 -8.41 11.26
N VAL A 185 0.97 -8.09 11.77
CA VAL A 185 2.26 -8.59 11.23
C VAL A 185 2.29 -10.12 11.29
N LYS A 186 1.95 -10.70 12.44
CA LYS A 186 1.83 -12.15 12.61
C LYS A 186 0.87 -12.78 11.59
N THR A 187 -0.34 -12.21 11.47
CA THR A 187 -1.37 -12.70 10.54
C THR A 187 -0.85 -12.69 9.10
N MET A 188 -0.17 -11.62 8.68
CA MET A 188 0.43 -11.54 7.35
C MET A 188 1.42 -12.69 7.11
N PHE A 189 2.37 -12.93 8.02
CA PHE A 189 3.32 -14.03 7.89
C PHE A 189 2.69 -15.43 7.95
N GLU A 190 1.56 -15.61 8.65
CA GLU A 190 0.79 -16.87 8.62
C GLU A 190 0.11 -17.11 7.26
N LEU A 191 -0.26 -16.04 6.56
CA LEU A 191 -0.94 -16.09 5.26
C LEU A 191 0.03 -16.30 4.09
N LEU A 192 1.19 -15.63 4.09
CA LEU A 192 2.13 -15.63 2.95
C LEU A 192 2.50 -17.04 2.46
N PRO A 193 2.92 -18.00 3.31
CA PRO A 193 3.27 -19.35 2.87
C PRO A 193 2.20 -20.07 2.06
N LYS A 194 0.94 -19.85 2.43
CA LYS A 194 -0.22 -20.53 1.83
C LYS A 194 -0.64 -19.82 0.55
N LEU A 195 -0.78 -18.50 0.61
CA LEU A 195 -1.34 -17.70 -0.49
C LEU A 195 -0.35 -17.43 -1.61
N ALA A 196 0.94 -17.30 -1.30
CA ALA A 196 2.00 -17.15 -2.30
C ALA A 196 2.60 -18.50 -2.76
N ALA A 197 2.05 -19.63 -2.28
CA ALA A 197 2.50 -20.99 -2.61
C ALA A 197 4.02 -21.21 -2.39
N LEU A 198 4.55 -20.72 -1.26
CA LEU A 198 5.99 -20.81 -0.97
C LEU A 198 6.46 -22.26 -0.85
N ASN A 199 7.64 -22.54 -1.39
CA ASN A 199 8.30 -23.84 -1.25
C ASN A 199 8.86 -24.05 0.17
N GLN A 200 9.34 -25.25 0.50
CA GLN A 200 9.80 -25.57 1.85
C GLN A 200 10.98 -24.70 2.33
N ARG A 201 11.90 -24.33 1.44
CA ARG A 201 13.05 -23.47 1.76
C ARG A 201 12.56 -22.08 2.14
N ASP A 202 11.70 -21.49 1.32
CA ASP A 202 11.16 -20.16 1.54
C ASP A 202 10.29 -20.12 2.80
N ARG A 203 9.50 -21.17 3.07
CA ARG A 203 8.73 -21.29 4.32
C ARG A 203 9.61 -21.18 5.56
N ARG A 204 10.80 -21.80 5.56
CA ARG A 204 11.73 -21.70 6.70
C ARG A 204 12.29 -20.29 6.84
N ARG A 205 12.65 -19.65 5.72
CA ARG A 205 13.12 -18.26 5.69
C ARG A 205 12.05 -17.31 6.23
N TYR A 206 10.81 -17.41 5.74
CA TYR A 206 9.69 -16.57 6.20
C TYR A 206 9.31 -16.85 7.65
N ALA A 207 9.52 -18.05 8.19
CA ALA A 207 9.33 -18.33 9.61
C ALA A 207 10.43 -17.69 10.51
N ALA A 208 11.60 -17.38 9.96
CA ALA A 208 12.61 -16.59 10.66
C ALA A 208 12.26 -15.09 10.61
N LEU A 209 11.94 -14.58 9.41
CA LEU A 209 11.48 -13.18 9.23
C LEU A 209 10.25 -12.87 10.07
N ALA A 210 9.31 -13.82 10.18
CA ALA A 210 8.13 -13.65 11.01
C ALA A 210 8.48 -13.37 12.48
N ARG A 211 9.47 -14.08 13.03
CA ARG A 211 9.91 -13.86 14.42
C ARG A 211 10.52 -12.48 14.59
N GLU A 212 11.45 -12.13 13.71
CA GLU A 212 12.12 -10.82 13.69
C GLU A 212 11.11 -9.66 13.61
N TRP A 213 10.17 -9.71 12.66
CA TRP A 213 9.21 -8.63 12.44
C TRP A 213 8.18 -8.50 13.57
N ILE A 214 7.77 -9.63 14.16
CA ILE A 214 6.85 -9.60 15.31
C ILE A 214 7.58 -9.05 16.54
N GLU A 215 8.80 -9.50 16.82
CA GLU A 215 9.61 -9.03 17.93
C GLU A 215 9.90 -7.53 17.82
N GLU A 216 10.23 -7.04 16.63
CA GLU A 216 10.48 -5.62 16.36
C GLU A 216 9.22 -4.77 16.55
N ALA A 217 8.07 -5.22 16.03
CA ALA A 217 6.79 -4.54 16.24
C ALA A 217 6.41 -4.46 17.72
N GLU A 218 6.65 -5.52 18.50
CA GLU A 218 6.43 -5.53 19.95
C GLU A 218 7.39 -4.58 20.67
N LEU A 219 8.67 -4.58 20.29
CA LEU A 219 9.71 -3.74 20.88
C LEU A 219 9.38 -2.26 20.71
N GLN A 220 9.03 -1.83 19.50
CA GLN A 220 8.65 -0.44 19.22
C GLN A 220 7.34 -0.03 19.90
N LEU A 221 6.37 -0.94 20.00
CA LEU A 221 5.12 -0.70 20.74
C LEU A 221 5.40 -0.44 22.23
N ARG A 222 6.30 -1.22 22.85
CA ARG A 222 6.72 -1.03 24.25
C ARG A 222 7.47 0.28 24.41
N ALA A 223 8.43 0.59 23.53
CA ALA A 223 9.18 1.83 23.56
C ALA A 223 8.27 3.07 23.47
N SER A 224 7.31 3.05 22.53
CA SER A 224 6.30 4.11 22.36
C SER A 224 5.39 4.28 23.58
N SER A 225 5.11 3.19 24.29
CA SER A 225 4.29 3.21 25.51
C SER A 225 5.06 3.78 26.71
N ASN A 226 6.36 3.48 26.80
CA ASN A 226 7.24 4.02 27.85
C ASN A 226 7.54 5.51 27.63
N ALA A 227 7.79 5.93 26.38
CA ALA A 227 8.02 7.33 26.04
C ALA A 227 6.80 8.22 26.35
N LYS A 228 5.58 7.68 26.34
CA LYS A 228 4.36 8.38 26.77
C LYS A 228 4.18 8.44 28.29
N ARG A 229 4.90 7.63 29.07
CA ARG A 229 4.79 7.56 30.53
C ARG A 229 5.80 8.45 31.25
N GLU A 230 6.86 8.90 30.59
CA GLU A 230 7.77 9.91 31.12
C GLU A 230 7.24 11.31 30.78
N PRO A 231 6.79 12.13 31.76
CA PRO A 231 6.50 13.52 31.52
C PRO A 231 7.81 14.26 31.26
N SER A 232 7.83 15.14 30.26
CA SER A 232 8.85 16.17 30.14
C SER A 232 8.92 16.97 31.45
N LEU A 233 10.05 16.86 32.14
CA LEU A 233 10.41 17.66 33.31
C LEU A 233 10.59 19.14 32.94
#